data_AF-A0A7X6XTK5-F1
#
_entry.id   AF-A0A7X6XTK5-F1
#
_cell.length_a   1.000
_cell.length_b   1.000
_cell.length_c   1.000
_cell.angle_alpha   90.00
_cell.angle_beta   90.00
_cell.angle_gamma   90.00
#
_symmetry.space_group_name_H-M   'P 1'
#
loop_
_entity.id
_entity.type
_entity.pdbx_description
1 polymer ?
#
loop_
_entity_poly.entity_id
_entity_poly.type
_entity_poly.pdbx_seq_one_letter_code
_entity_poly.pdbx_strand_id
1 'polypeptide(L)'
;SLSSLNMALYLTDIYPGKDIKRDVFADVLARFLTKKQIIVEKHTKGKIREIDIAPLIYGIEMAGFKDGIVQLALELCIGQEGNVKPQMVISSLEKMLNREVKISSIHRKDMFVYKEGIKVSPL
;
A
#
# COMPACT_ATOMS: atom_id res chain seq x y z
N SER A 1 1.18 -23.55 9.33
CA SER A 1 2.13 -23.75 8.22
C SER A 1 2.40 -22.39 7.59
N LEU A 2 3.64 -22.05 7.20
CA LEU A 2 3.91 -20.80 6.45
C LEU A 2 3.05 -20.65 5.17
N SER A 3 2.48 -21.76 4.67
CA SER A 3 1.55 -21.77 3.53
C SER A 3 0.20 -21.10 3.77
N SER A 4 -0.13 -20.71 5.01
CA SER A 4 -1.39 -20.00 5.35
C SER A 4 -1.24 -18.49 5.52
N LEU A 5 -0.02 -17.94 5.39
CA LEU A 5 0.19 -16.50 5.46
C LEU A 5 -0.45 -15.81 4.25
N ASN A 6 -1.38 -14.89 4.51
CA ASN A 6 -2.11 -14.17 3.47
C ASN A 6 -2.14 -12.65 3.67
N MET A 7 -1.47 -12.14 4.71
CA MET A 7 -1.30 -10.72 4.96
C MET A 7 0.15 -10.39 5.32
N ALA A 8 0.66 -9.25 4.85
CA ALA A 8 1.92 -8.66 5.30
C ALA A 8 1.73 -7.19 5.70
N LEU A 9 2.39 -6.81 6.79
CA LEU A 9 2.54 -5.41 7.20
C LEU A 9 3.86 -4.86 6.64
N TYR A 10 3.77 -3.79 5.88
CA TYR A 10 4.90 -3.02 5.39
C TYR A 10 4.94 -1.65 6.05
N LEU A 11 6.14 -1.19 6.41
CA LEU A 11 6.41 0.23 6.61
C LEU A 11 7.17 0.74 5.40
N THR A 12 6.65 1.80 4.79
CA THR A 12 7.22 2.42 3.60
C THR A 12 7.43 3.90 3.83
N ASP A 13 8.64 4.37 3.62
CA ASP A 13 8.93 5.79 3.56
C ASP A 13 8.84 6.26 2.10
N ILE A 14 8.03 7.28 1.86
CA ILE A 14 7.87 7.92 0.56
C ILE A 14 8.12 9.43 0.65
N TYR A 15 8.52 10.00 -0.48
CA TYR A 15 8.70 11.42 -0.66
C TYR A 15 7.79 11.91 -1.81
N PRO A 16 6.62 12.50 -1.50
CA PRO A 16 5.66 12.97 -2.49
C PRO A 16 5.99 14.37 -3.06
N GLY A 17 7.14 14.94 -2.70
CA GLY A 17 7.58 16.27 -3.13
C GLY A 17 7.69 17.27 -1.98
N LYS A 18 8.60 18.24 -2.15
CA LYS A 18 8.98 19.28 -1.18
C LYS A 18 7.81 20.12 -0.64
N ASP A 19 6.82 20.36 -1.48
CA ASP A 19 5.69 21.26 -1.25
C ASP A 19 4.49 20.59 -0.57
N ILE A 20 4.50 19.26 -0.45
CA ILE A 20 3.41 18.52 0.20
C ILE A 20 3.48 18.73 1.70
N LYS A 21 2.43 19.35 2.26
CA LYS A 21 2.22 19.45 3.70
C LYS A 21 1.53 18.19 4.22
N ARG A 22 1.74 17.90 5.50
CA ARG A 22 1.13 16.75 6.20
C ARG A 22 -0.38 16.68 6.00
N ASP A 23 -1.10 17.78 6.26
CA ASP A 23 -2.56 17.80 6.21
C ASP A 23 -3.09 17.58 4.77
N VAL A 24 -2.40 18.15 3.77
CA VAL A 24 -2.72 17.93 2.35
C VAL A 24 -2.55 16.46 1.98
N PHE A 25 -1.47 15.82 2.44
CA PHE A 25 -1.27 14.39 2.20
C PHE A 25 -2.31 13.54 2.95
N ALA A 26 -2.65 13.90 4.19
CA ALA A 26 -3.68 13.22 4.96
C ALA A 26 -5.05 13.28 4.24
N ASP A 27 -5.43 14.42 3.67
CA ASP A 27 -6.65 14.56 2.87
C ASP A 27 -6.63 13.73 1.58
N VAL A 28 -5.47 13.64 0.93
CA VAL A 28 -5.29 12.72 -0.22
C VAL A 28 -5.48 11.28 0.22
N LEU A 29 -4.86 10.88 1.34
CA LEU A 29 -4.95 9.52 1.86
C LEU A 29 -6.37 9.16 2.28
N ALA A 30 -7.07 10.08 2.96
CA ALA A 30 -8.46 9.90 3.34
C ALA A 30 -9.35 9.68 2.11
N ARG A 31 -9.20 10.52 1.07
CA ARG A 31 -9.91 10.32 -0.21
C ARG A 31 -9.53 9.01 -0.90
N PHE A 32 -8.26 8.61 -0.84
CA PHE A 32 -7.81 7.33 -1.39
C PHE A 32 -8.52 6.15 -0.74
N LEU A 33 -8.64 6.17 0.59
CA LEU A 33 -9.32 5.14 1.39
C LEU A 33 -10.83 5.06 1.13
N THR A 34 -11.47 6.12 0.60
CA THR A 34 -12.89 6.06 0.21
C THR A 34 -13.15 5.40 -1.14
N LYS A 35 -12.11 5.07 -1.92
CA LYS A 35 -12.30 4.49 -3.25
C LYS A 35 -12.82 3.06 -3.16
N LYS A 36 -13.92 2.79 -3.87
CA LYS A 36 -14.47 1.43 -4.03
C LYS A 36 -13.58 0.51 -4.88
N GLN A 37 -12.80 1.11 -5.79
CA GLN A 37 -11.89 0.40 -6.68
C GLN A 37 -10.59 1.18 -6.81
N ILE A 38 -9.47 0.45 -6.84
CA ILE A 38 -8.13 0.99 -7.03
C ILE A 38 -7.50 0.18 -8.16
N ILE A 39 -7.67 0.68 -9.39
CA ILE A 39 -7.17 0.01 -10.59
C ILE A 39 -5.70 0.36 -10.82
N VAL A 40 -4.87 -0.67 -10.97
CA VAL A 40 -3.44 -0.53 -11.27
C VAL A 40 -3.03 -1.40 -12.44
N GLU A 41 -2.06 -0.91 -13.22
CA GLU A 41 -1.50 -1.64 -14.34
C GLU A 41 -0.44 -2.63 -13.85
N LYS A 42 -0.60 -3.89 -14.26
CA LYS A 42 0.35 -4.97 -14.01
C LYS A 42 1.01 -5.35 -15.32
N HIS A 43 2.32 -5.12 -15.41
CA HIS A 43 3.13 -5.51 -16.57
C HIS A 43 3.68 -6.92 -16.34
N THR A 44 3.38 -7.85 -17.25
CA THR A 44 3.94 -9.21 -17.24
C THR A 44 4.32 -9.63 -18.65
N LYS A 45 5.57 -10.09 -18.87
CA LYS A 45 6.09 -10.68 -20.14
C LYS A 45 5.37 -10.19 -21.42
N GLY A 46 5.31 -8.88 -21.63
CA GLY A 46 4.74 -8.26 -22.84
C GLY A 46 3.23 -7.97 -22.85
N LYS A 47 2.51 -8.20 -21.74
CA LYS A 47 1.09 -7.83 -21.59
C LYS A 47 0.91 -6.87 -20.42
N ILE A 48 0.12 -5.83 -20.66
CA ILE A 48 -0.42 -4.94 -19.63
C ILE A 48 -1.80 -5.48 -19.28
N ARG A 49 -2.07 -5.64 -17.99
CA ARG A 49 -3.41 -5.98 -17.49
C ARG A 49 -3.75 -5.04 -16.35
N GLU A 50 -4.99 -4.62 -16.30
CA GLU A 50 -5.53 -3.89 -15.16
C GLU A 50 -5.98 -4.87 -14.09
N ILE A 51 -5.74 -4.53 -12.83
CA ILE A 51 -6.22 -5.28 -11.67
C ILE A 51 -6.75 -4.28 -10.64
N ASP A 52 -7.89 -4.59 -10.05
CA ASP A 52 -8.38 -3.90 -8.87
C ASP A 52 -7.68 -4.44 -7.62
N ILE A 53 -6.94 -3.57 -6.93
CA ILE A 53 -6.24 -3.92 -5.69
C ILE A 53 -6.98 -3.47 -4.42
N ALA A 54 -8.09 -2.73 -4.53
CA ALA A 54 -8.88 -2.34 -3.37
C ALA A 54 -9.26 -3.52 -2.44
N PRO A 55 -9.77 -4.67 -2.94
CA PRO A 55 -10.12 -5.79 -2.06
C PRO A 55 -8.91 -6.50 -1.44
N LEU A 56 -7.70 -6.17 -1.89
CA LEU A 56 -6.44 -6.78 -1.46
C LEU A 56 -5.64 -5.86 -0.53
N ILE A 57 -6.20 -4.72 -0.15
CA ILE A 57 -5.66 -3.77 0.82
C ILE A 57 -6.52 -3.89 2.09
N TYR A 58 -5.94 -4.38 3.17
CA TYR A 58 -6.64 -4.54 4.44
C TYR A 58 -6.55 -3.30 5.32
N GLY A 59 -5.51 -2.48 5.13
CA GLY A 59 -5.31 -1.26 5.89
C GLY A 59 -4.20 -0.40 5.31
N ILE A 60 -4.38 0.92 5.39
CA ILE A 60 -3.35 1.91 5.10
C ILE A 60 -3.44 3.02 6.15
N GLU A 61 -2.31 3.35 6.75
CA GLU A 61 -2.20 4.42 7.74
C GLU A 61 -0.97 5.29 7.49
N MET A 62 -1.07 6.59 7.76
CA MET A 62 0.09 7.46 7.85
C MET A 62 0.72 7.35 9.23
N ALA A 63 1.73 6.49 9.36
CA ALA A 63 2.45 6.24 10.60
C ALA A 63 3.39 7.40 11.00
N GLY A 64 3.76 8.28 10.06
CA GLY A 64 4.63 9.42 10.35
C GLY A 64 4.73 10.43 9.21
N PHE A 65 5.15 11.64 9.57
CA PHE A 65 5.51 12.70 8.63
C PHE A 65 6.66 13.52 9.21
N LYS A 66 7.82 13.53 8.55
CA LYS A 66 8.99 14.28 9.01
C LYS A 66 9.85 14.69 7.82
N ASP A 67 10.28 15.95 7.77
CA ASP A 67 11.19 16.48 6.75
C ASP A 67 10.72 16.21 5.29
N GLY A 68 9.40 16.23 5.08
CA GLY A 68 8.76 15.95 3.79
C GLY A 68 8.68 14.46 3.42
N ILE A 69 9.18 13.56 4.27
CA ILE A 69 9.01 12.12 4.16
C ILE A 69 7.73 11.71 4.87
N VAL A 70 6.89 10.96 4.16
CA VAL A 70 5.69 10.31 4.71
C VAL A 70 6.02 8.85 4.98
N GLN A 71 5.78 8.38 6.18
CA GLN A 71 5.81 6.95 6.49
C GLN A 71 4.40 6.38 6.43
N LEU A 72 4.22 5.34 5.63
CA LEU A 72 2.98 4.58 5.49
C LEU A 72 3.11 3.20 6.11
N ALA A 73 2.12 2.81 6.90
CA ALA A 73 1.88 1.43 7.28
C ALA A 73 0.86 0.82 6.31
N LEU A 74 1.25 -0.26 5.63
CA LEU A 74 0.43 -0.92 4.61
C LEU A 74 0.20 -2.38 4.98
N GLU A 75 -1.06 -2.74 5.14
CA GLU A 75 -1.49 -4.12 5.40
C GLU A 75 -2.06 -4.70 4.11
N LEU A 76 -1.29 -5.58 3.47
CA LEU A 76 -1.52 -6.00 2.09
C LEU A 76 -1.70 -7.51 2.01
N CYS A 77 -2.60 -7.94 1.10
CA CYS A 77 -2.76 -9.33 0.75
C CYS A 77 -1.49 -9.88 0.09
N ILE A 78 -1.05 -11.05 0.55
CA ILE A 78 0.05 -11.83 -0.01
C ILE A 78 -0.40 -13.28 -0.27
N GLY A 79 0.33 -14.02 -1.09
CA GLY A 79 0.09 -15.44 -1.31
C GLY A 79 -0.78 -15.75 -2.54
N GLN A 80 -1.59 -16.81 -2.43
CA GLN A 80 -2.34 -17.40 -3.55
C GLN A 80 -3.61 -16.62 -3.91
N GLU A 81 -4.29 -16.05 -2.92
CA GLU A 81 -5.55 -15.31 -3.10
C GLU A 81 -5.33 -13.94 -3.76
N GLY A 82 -4.11 -13.42 -3.64
CA GLY A 82 -3.72 -12.13 -4.19
C GLY A 82 -2.31 -11.77 -3.74
N ASN A 83 -1.66 -10.88 -4.49
CA ASN A 83 -0.36 -10.35 -4.09
C ASN A 83 -0.28 -8.87 -4.48
N VAL A 84 -0.41 -8.00 -3.49
CA VAL A 84 -0.24 -6.55 -3.65
C VAL A 84 1.11 -6.15 -3.08
N LYS A 85 1.90 -5.47 -3.91
CA LYS A 85 3.17 -4.89 -3.48
C LYS A 85 2.96 -3.43 -3.08
N PRO A 86 3.71 -2.89 -2.10
CA PRO A 86 3.66 -1.47 -1.74
C PRO A 86 3.76 -0.53 -2.95
N GLN A 87 4.60 -0.86 -3.94
CA GLN A 87 4.76 -0.08 -5.17
C GLN A 87 3.45 0.11 -5.95
N MET A 88 2.53 -0.85 -5.89
CA MET A 88 1.24 -0.77 -6.60
C MET A 88 0.30 0.23 -5.90
N VAL A 89 0.34 0.29 -4.57
CA VAL A 89 -0.42 1.29 -3.81
C VAL A 89 0.17 2.68 -4.07
N ILE A 90 1.50 2.79 -4.04
CA ILE A 90 2.21 4.06 -4.23
C ILE A 90 1.98 4.60 -5.65
N SER A 91 2.01 3.75 -6.68
CA SER A 91 1.72 4.20 -8.05
C SER A 91 0.28 4.71 -8.23
N SER A 92 -0.67 4.17 -7.47
CA SER A 92 -2.03 4.71 -7.45
C SER A 92 -2.12 6.06 -6.73
N LEU A 93 -1.35 6.25 -5.65
CA LEU A 93 -1.20 7.54 -4.98
C LEU A 93 -0.52 8.58 -5.88
N GLU A 94 0.51 8.21 -6.66
CA GLU A 94 1.15 9.07 -7.66
C GLU A 94 0.14 9.61 -8.67
N LYS A 95 -0.67 8.71 -9.26
CA LYS A 95 -1.73 9.08 -10.20
C LYS A 95 -2.72 10.06 -9.56
N MET A 96 -3.06 9.87 -8.28
CA MET A 96 -4.01 10.72 -7.56
C MET A 96 -3.43 12.08 -7.14
N LEU A 97 -2.14 12.14 -6.83
CA LEU A 97 -1.40 13.36 -6.54
C LEU A 97 -1.01 14.14 -7.81
N ASN A 98 -1.13 13.50 -8.99
CA ASN A 98 -0.68 14.00 -10.28
C ASN A 98 0.80 14.40 -10.26
N ARG A 99 1.65 13.54 -9.68
CA ARG A 99 3.10 13.74 -9.58
C ARG A 99 3.82 12.44 -9.23
N GLU A 100 5.12 12.44 -9.48
CA GLU A 100 6.03 11.38 -9.04
C GLU A 100 6.14 11.36 -7.51
N VAL A 101 6.12 10.16 -6.92
CA VAL A 101 6.31 9.91 -5.49
C VAL A 101 7.50 8.96 -5.36
N LYS A 102 8.60 9.47 -4.82
CA LYS A 102 9.81 8.66 -4.65
C LYS A 102 9.65 7.73 -3.47
N ILE A 103 10.02 6.46 -3.67
CA ILE A 103 10.05 5.47 -2.60
C ILE A 103 11.46 5.49 -1.99
N SER A 104 11.57 5.88 -0.73
CA SER A 104 12.83 5.89 0.00
C SER A 104 13.12 4.52 0.61
N SER A 105 12.10 3.87 1.16
CA SER A 105 12.26 2.56 1.80
C SER A 105 10.98 1.71 1.70
N ILE A 106 11.16 0.39 1.69
CA ILE A 106 10.07 -0.58 1.89
C ILE A 106 10.61 -1.65 2.82
N HIS A 107 9.99 -1.79 3.99
CA HIS A 107 10.33 -2.80 4.98
C HIS A 107 9.10 -3.63 5.30
N ARG A 108 9.11 -4.93 4.96
CA ARG A 108 8.12 -5.87 5.50
C ARG A 108 8.43 -6.10 6.97
N LYS A 109 7.56 -5.63 7.86
CA LYS A 109 7.74 -5.74 9.30
C LYS A 109 7.24 -7.07 9.84
N ASP A 110 6.08 -7.52 9.35
CA ASP A 110 5.45 -8.72 9.87
C ASP A 110 4.55 -9.39 8.82
N MET A 111 4.11 -10.62 9.12
CA MET A 111 3.18 -11.40 8.31
C MET A 111 2.16 -12.07 9.20
N PHE A 112 0.93 -12.20 8.71
CA PHE A 112 -0.19 -12.69 9.49
C PHE A 112 -1.03 -13.70 8.69
N VAL A 113 -1.79 -14.49 9.44
CA VAL A 113 -3.00 -15.12 8.91
C VAL A 113 -4.16 -14.16 9.18
N TYR A 114 -4.79 -13.69 8.11
CA TYR A 114 -5.98 -12.83 8.15
C TYR A 114 -7.19 -13.63 7.72
N LYS A 115 -8.17 -13.80 8.62
CA LYS A 115 -9.41 -14.53 8.33
C LYS A 115 -10.58 -13.83 9.01
N GLU A 116 -11.63 -13.54 8.25
CA GLU A 116 -12.89 -12.95 8.78
C GLU A 116 -12.66 -11.68 9.62
N GLY A 117 -11.71 -10.83 9.23
CA GLY A 117 -11.39 -9.59 9.95
C GLY A 117 -10.37 -9.76 11.08
N ILE A 118 -10.00 -10.99 11.42
CA ILE A 118 -9.09 -11.29 12.54
C ILE A 118 -7.67 -11.50 12.00
N LYS A 119 -6.72 -10.80 12.60
CA LYS A 119 -5.27 -10.93 12.36
C LYS A 119 -4.68 -11.83 13.42
N VAL A 120 -4.06 -12.93 12.99
CA VAL A 120 -3.35 -13.86 13.87
C VAL A 120 -1.87 -13.85 13.51
N SER A 121 -1.03 -13.51 14.49
CA SER A 121 0.41 -13.66 14.37
C SER A 121 0.74 -15.15 14.17
N PRO A 122 1.60 -15.51 13.20
CA PRO A 122 2.06 -16.88 13.01
C PRO A 122 3.11 -17.31 14.05
N LEU A 123 3.55 -16.37 14.89
CA LEU A 123 4.49 -16.52 16.00
C LEU A 123 3.78 -16.23 17.33
#